data_AF-A0A938LWL6-F1
#
_entry.id   AF-A0A938LWL6-F1
#
_cell.length_a   1.000
_cell.length_b   1.000
_cell.length_c   1.000
_cell.angle_alpha   90.00
_cell.angle_beta   90.00
_cell.angle_gamma   90.00
#
_symmetry.space_group_name_H-M   'P 1'
#
loop_
_entity.id
_entity.type
_entity.pdbx_description
1 polymer ?
#
loop_
_entity_poly.entity_id
_entity_poly.type
_entity_poly.pdbx_seq_one_letter_code
_entity_poly.pdbx_strand_id
1 'polypeptide(L)'
;MERLARLAEKTGAVVTIEPYWRNIIDSASRAERLFREVNSPALKLVMDPCNYFRKEDLPKMQAVLEDMFLRVGSQIAIAHAKDVKEAPDGTDLPAAGKGVLDYPLYLRLLAKLDRELFLAVEHLALEDVPRARDFVLSQFEKV
;
A
#
# COMPACT_ATOMS: atom_id res chain seq x y z
N MET A 1 14.57 -7.52 11.49
CA MET A 1 14.40 -6.11 11.09
C MET A 1 15.31 -5.15 11.83
N GLU A 2 15.51 -5.27 13.15
CA GLU A 2 16.37 -4.36 13.93
C GLU A 2 17.77 -4.12 13.33
N ARG A 3 18.47 -5.18 12.93
CA ARG A 3 19.81 -5.05 12.32
C ARG A 3 19.79 -4.22 11.03
N LEU A 4 18.77 -4.42 10.17
CA LEU A 4 18.62 -3.67 8.92
C LEU A 4 18.30 -2.20 9.21
N ALA A 5 17.38 -1.95 10.14
CA ALA A 5 16.99 -0.60 10.53
C ALA A 5 18.19 0.20 11.10
N ARG A 6 18.98 -0.40 12.00
CA ARG A 6 20.21 0.23 12.54
C ARG A 6 21.26 0.51 11.46
N LEU A 7 21.37 -0.36 10.46
CA LEU A 7 22.30 -0.11 9.35
C LEU A 7 21.81 1.04 8.47
N ALA A 8 20.51 1.08 8.19
CA ALA A 8 19.89 2.14 7.42
C ALA A 8 20.04 3.52 8.09
N GLU A 9 19.85 3.59 9.41
CA GLU A 9 20.11 4.81 10.20
C GLU A 9 21.55 5.31 10.03
N LYS A 10 22.53 4.40 10.10
CA LYS A 10 23.95 4.75 9.98
C LYS A 10 24.33 5.30 8.61
N THR A 11 23.62 4.89 7.56
CA THR A 11 23.88 5.32 6.18
C THR A 11 22.97 6.46 5.73
N GLY A 12 22.01 6.89 6.56
CA GLY A 12 20.95 7.82 6.17
C GLY A 12 19.94 7.23 5.17
N ALA A 13 19.93 5.91 5.00
CA ALA A 13 18.99 5.23 4.12
C ALA A 13 17.65 5.00 4.84
N VAL A 14 16.60 4.79 4.04
CA VAL A 14 15.30 4.30 4.51
C VAL A 14 15.12 2.89 3.96
N VAL A 15 14.71 1.96 4.81
CA VAL A 15 14.30 0.62 4.42
C VAL A 15 12.79 0.54 4.55
N THR A 16 12.12 0.20 3.46
CA THR A 16 10.68 -0.03 3.46
C THR A 16 10.37 -1.52 3.55
N ILE A 17 9.24 -1.85 4.17
CA ILE A 17 8.61 -3.16 4.04
C ILE A 17 7.33 -3.03 3.21
N GLU A 18 7.00 -4.08 2.48
CA GLU A 18 5.75 -4.20 1.73
C GLU A 18 5.01 -5.46 2.22
N PRO A 19 4.04 -5.31 3.15
CA PRO A 19 3.25 -6.43 3.65
C PRO A 19 2.42 -7.08 2.54
N TYR A 20 2.20 -8.38 2.68
CA TYR A 20 1.36 -9.16 1.76
C TYR A 20 0.68 -10.27 2.53
N TRP A 21 -0.62 -10.48 2.30
CA TRP A 21 -1.44 -11.42 3.07
C TRP A 21 -0.98 -12.87 2.99
N ARG A 22 -0.19 -13.24 1.97
CA ARG A 22 0.44 -14.57 1.84
C ARG A 22 1.83 -14.67 2.48
N ASN A 23 2.37 -13.57 3.02
CA ASN A 23 3.67 -13.51 3.67
C ASN A 23 3.56 -13.46 5.21
N ILE A 24 4.70 -13.35 5.91
CA ILE A 24 4.76 -13.34 7.38
C ILE A 24 4.12 -12.08 7.98
N ILE A 25 4.15 -10.95 7.28
CA ILE A 25 3.47 -9.72 7.70
C ILE A 25 2.23 -9.60 6.81
N ASP A 26 1.13 -10.18 7.29
CA ASP A 26 -0.08 -10.47 6.50
C ASP A 26 -1.26 -9.52 6.74
N SER A 27 -1.06 -8.50 7.57
CA SER A 27 -2.12 -7.65 8.12
C SER A 27 -1.55 -6.33 8.61
N ALA A 28 -2.40 -5.30 8.62
CA ALA A 28 -2.05 -3.97 9.12
C ALA A 28 -1.66 -4.01 10.60
N SER A 29 -2.32 -4.85 11.41
CA SER A 29 -2.00 -5.04 12.83
C SER A 29 -0.62 -5.67 13.07
N ARG A 30 -0.17 -6.60 12.21
CA ARG A 30 1.19 -7.14 12.29
C ARG A 30 2.24 -6.14 11.82
N ALA A 31 1.94 -5.33 10.80
CA ALA A 31 2.82 -4.26 10.38
C ALA A 31 2.98 -3.20 11.49
N GLU A 32 1.87 -2.76 12.09
CA GLU A 32 1.84 -1.88 13.27
C GLU A 32 2.69 -2.45 14.42
N ARG A 33 2.51 -3.74 14.74
CA ARG A 33 3.31 -4.44 15.74
C ARG A 33 4.80 -4.38 15.43
N LEU A 34 5.20 -4.64 14.18
CA LEU A 34 6.61 -4.58 13.78
C LEU A 34 7.19 -3.17 13.99
N PHE A 35 6.48 -2.13 13.54
CA PHE A 35 6.95 -0.75 13.71
C PHE A 35 7.11 -0.38 15.19
N ARG A 36 6.19 -0.83 16.04
CA ARG A 36 6.29 -0.63 17.49
C ARG A 36 7.48 -1.37 18.11
N GLU A 37 7.73 -2.62 17.70
CA GLU A 37 8.80 -3.45 18.27
C GLU A 37 10.20 -3.00 17.81
N VAL A 38 10.37 -2.64 16.53
CA VAL A 38 11.67 -2.20 15.99
C VAL A 38 11.95 -0.74 16.34
N ASN A 39 10.91 0.11 16.38
CA ASN A 39 10.95 1.52 16.75
C ASN A 39 12.16 2.29 16.18
N SER A 40 12.26 2.33 14.84
CA SER A 40 13.34 3.02 14.14
C SER A 40 12.78 4.01 13.11
N PRO A 41 13.31 5.25 13.04
CA PRO A 41 12.92 6.21 12.02
C PRO A 41 13.31 5.79 10.59
N ALA A 42 14.28 4.88 10.43
CA ALA A 42 14.73 4.39 9.13
C ALA A 42 13.88 3.23 8.59
N LEU A 43 12.99 2.66 9.40
CA LEU A 43 12.05 1.61 8.97
C LEU A 43 10.70 2.24 8.59
N LYS A 44 10.30 2.06 7.34
CA LYS A 44 9.07 2.62 6.77
C LYS A 44 8.24 1.58 6.02
N LEU A 45 7.09 2.00 5.52
CA LEU A 45 6.10 1.18 4.82
C LEU A 45 5.99 1.58 3.35
N VAL A 46 5.93 0.60 2.46
CA VAL A 46 5.30 0.72 1.14
C VAL A 46 3.81 0.45 1.34
N MET A 47 2.97 1.44 1.07
CA MET A 47 1.52 1.27 1.13
C MET A 47 0.97 0.72 -0.18
N ASP A 48 0.75 -0.59 -0.23
CA ASP A 48 -0.04 -1.28 -1.27
C ASP A 48 -1.27 -1.94 -0.61
N PRO A 49 -2.45 -1.30 -0.60
CA PRO A 49 -3.64 -1.87 0.05
C PRO A 49 -4.11 -3.17 -0.63
N CYS A 50 -3.82 -3.36 -1.92
CA CYS A 50 -4.23 -4.55 -2.68
C CYS A 50 -3.59 -5.82 -2.11
N ASN A 51 -2.39 -5.70 -1.55
CA ASN A 51 -1.67 -6.80 -0.92
C ASN A 51 -2.29 -7.29 0.40
N TYR A 52 -3.26 -6.59 0.97
CA TYR A 52 -3.89 -6.99 2.23
C TYR A 52 -5.26 -7.63 2.05
N PHE A 53 -5.97 -7.31 0.96
CA PHE A 53 -7.32 -7.79 0.73
C PHE A 53 -7.36 -9.29 0.50
N ARG A 54 -8.10 -9.98 1.37
CA ARG A 54 -8.64 -11.31 1.09
C ARG A 54 -10.02 -11.17 0.46
N LYS A 55 -10.55 -12.26 -0.08
CA LYS A 55 -11.84 -12.27 -0.79
C LYS A 55 -12.98 -11.78 0.10
N GLU A 56 -12.98 -12.18 1.36
CA GLU A 56 -13.95 -11.79 2.39
C GLU A 56 -13.87 -10.30 2.81
N ASP A 57 -12.75 -9.63 2.49
CA ASP A 57 -12.51 -8.23 2.84
C ASP A 57 -13.03 -7.27 1.76
N LEU A 58 -13.16 -7.72 0.51
CA LEU A 58 -13.57 -6.87 -0.63
C LEU A 58 -14.94 -6.18 -0.40
N PRO A 59 -15.99 -6.84 0.15
CA PRO A 59 -17.25 -6.16 0.45
C PRO A 59 -17.14 -5.09 1.55
N LYS A 60 -16.04 -5.09 2.32
CA LYS A 60 -15.78 -4.18 3.45
C LYS A 60 -14.62 -3.21 3.12
N MET A 61 -14.31 -3.04 1.85
CA MET A 61 -13.11 -2.35 1.36
C MET A 61 -12.84 -1.00 2.04
N GLN A 62 -13.87 -0.17 2.20
CA GLN A 62 -13.71 1.15 2.79
C GLN A 62 -13.24 1.08 4.25
N ALA A 63 -13.89 0.26 5.07
CA ALA A 63 -13.50 0.09 6.48
C ALA A 63 -12.09 -0.50 6.61
N VAL A 64 -11.72 -1.41 5.71
CA VAL A 64 -10.41 -2.04 5.68
C VAL A 64 -9.32 -1.03 5.29
N LEU A 65 -9.57 -0.16 4.30
CA LEU A 65 -8.68 0.94 3.94
C LEU A 65 -8.50 1.92 5.11
N GLU A 66 -9.59 2.34 5.73
CA GLU A 66 -9.54 3.27 6.86
C GLU A 66 -8.74 2.70 8.05
N ASP A 67 -8.94 1.41 8.40
CA ASP A 67 -8.18 0.74 9.45
C ASP A 67 -6.67 0.64 9.12
N MET A 68 -6.31 0.36 7.85
CA MET A 68 -4.90 0.37 7.43
C MET A 68 -4.25 1.74 7.68
N PHE A 69 -4.88 2.81 7.19
CA PHE A 69 -4.30 4.14 7.32
C PHE A 69 -4.27 4.62 8.78
N LEU A 70 -5.27 4.24 9.59
CA LEU A 70 -5.26 4.51 11.03
C LEU A 70 -4.06 3.85 11.72
N ARG A 71 -3.75 2.59 11.41
CA ARG A 71 -2.70 1.82 12.07
C ARG A 71 -1.29 2.17 11.63
N VAL A 72 -1.09 2.35 10.32
CA VAL A 72 0.25 2.42 9.73
C VAL A 72 0.49 3.65 8.85
N GLY A 73 -0.48 4.56 8.74
CA GLY A 73 -0.39 5.76 7.90
C GLY A 73 0.85 6.62 8.15
N SER A 74 1.20 6.81 9.42
CA SER A 74 2.38 7.60 9.81
C SER A 74 3.71 7.02 9.28
N GLN A 75 3.76 5.73 9.01
CA GLN A 75 4.95 5.00 8.57
C GLN A 75 5.10 4.89 7.04
N ILE A 76 4.11 5.34 6.27
CA ILE A 76 4.12 5.27 4.80
C ILE A 76 5.20 6.18 4.21
N ALA A 77 6.17 5.63 3.49
CA ALA A 77 7.17 6.42 2.74
C ALA A 77 6.85 6.52 1.25
N ILE A 78 6.20 5.51 0.69
CA ILE A 78 5.82 5.40 -0.71
C ILE A 78 4.55 4.57 -0.81
N ALA A 79 3.79 4.73 -1.89
CA ALA A 79 2.55 4.01 -2.12
C ALA A 79 2.53 3.38 -3.52
N HIS A 80 1.80 2.28 -3.69
CA HIS A 80 1.61 1.62 -5.00
C HIS A 80 0.21 1.88 -5.56
N ALA A 81 0.16 2.24 -6.85
CA ALA A 81 -1.04 2.23 -7.65
C ALA A 81 -1.14 0.88 -8.37
N LYS A 82 -1.84 -0.04 -7.70
CA LYS A 82 -2.18 -1.39 -8.15
C LYS A 82 -3.63 -1.64 -7.81
N ASP A 83 -4.22 -2.67 -8.41
CA ASP A 83 -5.63 -3.00 -8.21
C ASP A 83 -5.80 -4.40 -7.63
N VAL A 84 -7.01 -4.68 -7.17
CA VAL A 84 -7.39 -5.98 -6.61
C VAL A 84 -8.73 -6.41 -7.17
N LYS A 85 -8.88 -7.70 -7.46
CA LYS A 85 -10.18 -8.31 -7.78
C LYS A 85 -10.26 -9.73 -7.24
N GLU A 86 -11.49 -10.22 -7.13
CA GLU A 86 -11.74 -11.59 -6.70
C GLU A 86 -11.16 -12.62 -7.69
N ALA A 87 -10.61 -13.71 -7.16
CA ALA A 87 -10.15 -14.87 -7.91
C ALA A 87 -10.57 -16.18 -7.20
N PRO A 88 -10.55 -17.35 -7.87
CA PRO A 88 -10.94 -18.62 -7.26
C PRO A 88 -10.20 -18.92 -5.94
N ASP A 89 -8.89 -18.69 -5.90
CA ASP A 89 -8.02 -18.99 -4.76
C ASP A 89 -7.62 -17.73 -3.96
N GLY A 90 -8.52 -16.74 -3.88
CA GLY A 90 -8.33 -15.51 -3.11
C GLY A 90 -8.54 -14.26 -3.95
N THR A 91 -7.47 -13.51 -4.18
CA THR A 91 -7.48 -12.27 -4.96
C THR A 91 -6.42 -12.31 -6.05
N ASP A 92 -6.77 -11.74 -7.21
CA ASP A 92 -5.82 -11.37 -8.27
C ASP A 92 -5.48 -9.88 -8.10
N LEU A 93 -4.27 -9.52 -8.52
CA LEU A 93 -3.69 -8.20 -8.29
C LEU A 93 -3.33 -7.52 -9.61
N PRO A 94 -4.29 -7.14 -10.45
CA PRO A 94 -3.98 -6.56 -11.75
C PRO A 94 -3.48 -5.10 -11.63
N ALA A 95 -2.96 -4.56 -12.72
CA ALA A 95 -2.63 -3.14 -12.83
C ALA A 95 -3.83 -2.23 -12.50
N ALA A 96 -3.54 -1.02 -12.03
CA ALA A 96 -4.53 0.02 -11.72
C ALA A 96 -5.66 0.12 -12.75
N GLY A 97 -6.92 0.11 -12.30
CA GLY A 97 -8.12 0.26 -13.15
C GLY A 97 -8.60 -1.02 -13.82
N LYS A 98 -8.06 -2.18 -13.43
CA LYS A 98 -8.49 -3.51 -13.89
C LYS A 98 -9.12 -4.35 -12.77
N GLY A 99 -9.31 -3.76 -11.60
CA GLY A 99 -9.94 -4.38 -10.44
C GLY A 99 -11.01 -3.47 -9.84
N VAL A 100 -11.16 -3.56 -8.53
CA VAL A 100 -12.25 -2.95 -7.76
C VAL A 100 -11.77 -2.06 -6.60
N LEU A 101 -10.48 -1.71 -6.52
CA LEU A 101 -9.98 -0.82 -5.47
C LEU A 101 -10.74 0.52 -5.49
N ASP A 102 -11.19 0.98 -4.31
CA ASP A 102 -11.78 2.30 -4.11
C ASP A 102 -10.67 3.37 -4.14
N TYR A 103 -10.21 3.68 -5.35
CA TYR A 103 -9.18 4.69 -5.59
C TYR A 103 -9.52 6.07 -5.01
N PRO A 104 -10.74 6.62 -5.16
CA PRO A 104 -11.08 7.90 -4.55
C PRO A 104 -10.88 7.92 -3.02
N LEU A 105 -11.30 6.87 -2.31
CA LEU A 105 -11.04 6.79 -0.86
C LEU A 105 -9.53 6.62 -0.58
N TYR A 106 -8.86 5.73 -1.30
CA TYR A 106 -7.43 5.48 -1.12
C TYR A 106 -6.59 6.75 -1.31
N LEU A 107 -6.86 7.52 -2.37
CA LEU A 107 -6.19 8.79 -2.65
C LEU A 107 -6.51 9.86 -1.60
N ARG A 108 -7.76 9.94 -1.11
CA ARG A 108 -8.11 10.84 0.01
C ARG A 108 -7.36 10.48 1.29
N LEU A 109 -7.22 9.19 1.58
CA LEU A 109 -6.47 8.73 2.76
C LEU A 109 -4.98 9.03 2.65
N LEU A 110 -4.39 8.90 1.46
CA LEU A 110 -3.02 9.35 1.18
C LEU A 110 -2.87 10.87 1.35
N ALA A 111 -3.79 11.65 0.79
CA ALA A 111 -3.76 13.12 0.88
C ALA A 111 -3.87 13.62 2.33
N LYS A 112 -4.66 12.93 3.18
CA LYS A 112 -4.79 13.23 4.61
C LYS A 112 -3.49 13.05 5.42
N LEU A 113 -2.45 12.43 4.86
CA LEU A 113 -1.14 12.34 5.50
C LEU A 113 -0.36 13.66 5.44
N ASP A 114 -0.86 14.65 4.67
CA ASP A 114 -0.38 16.03 4.62
C ASP A 114 1.15 16.15 4.37
N ARG A 115 1.64 15.35 3.42
CA ARG A 115 3.04 15.37 2.97
C ARG A 115 3.16 14.89 1.53
N GLU A 116 4.25 15.26 0.87
CA GLU A 116 4.59 14.73 -0.45
C GLU A 116 4.83 13.22 -0.37
N LEU A 117 4.23 12.48 -1.31
CA LEU A 117 4.37 11.04 -1.44
C LEU A 117 4.46 10.67 -2.92
N PHE A 118 5.31 9.69 -3.21
CA PHE A 118 5.36 9.07 -4.53
C PHE A 118 4.33 7.93 -4.62
N LEU A 119 3.59 7.91 -5.72
CA LEU A 119 2.67 6.84 -6.07
C LEU A 119 3.23 6.09 -7.29
N ALA A 120 3.76 4.89 -7.07
CA ALA A 120 4.37 4.07 -8.12
C ALA A 120 3.33 3.12 -8.73
N VAL A 121 3.20 3.10 -10.06
CA VAL A 121 2.28 2.19 -10.76
C VAL A 121 2.95 0.82 -10.92
N GLU A 122 2.25 -0.27 -10.57
CA GLU A 122 2.82 -1.62 -10.50
C GLU A 122 1.95 -2.69 -11.21
N HIS A 123 2.49 -3.90 -11.38
CA HIS A 123 1.84 -5.08 -11.97
C HIS A 123 1.37 -4.88 -13.42
N LEU A 124 2.21 -4.25 -14.23
CA LEU A 124 1.92 -3.92 -15.61
C LEU A 124 3.11 -4.18 -16.54
N ALA A 125 2.79 -4.55 -17.78
CA ALA A 125 3.76 -4.56 -18.88
C ALA A 125 3.95 -3.14 -19.43
N LEU A 126 5.04 -2.91 -20.18
CA LEU A 126 5.42 -1.59 -20.68
C LEU A 126 4.32 -0.94 -21.53
N GLU A 127 3.63 -1.73 -22.34
CA GLU A 127 2.53 -1.30 -23.20
C GLU A 127 1.29 -0.83 -22.41
N ASP A 128 1.13 -1.25 -21.15
CA ASP A 128 -0.02 -0.91 -20.31
C ASP A 128 0.23 0.35 -19.46
N VAL A 129 1.46 0.88 -19.47
CA VAL A 129 1.86 2.08 -18.71
C VAL A 129 0.99 3.29 -19.01
N PRO A 130 0.72 3.67 -20.28
CA PRO A 130 -0.12 4.84 -20.57
C PRO A 130 -1.53 4.68 -19.99
N ARG A 131 -2.16 3.51 -20.17
CA ARG A 131 -3.51 3.23 -19.66
C ARG A 131 -3.57 3.32 -18.14
N ALA A 132 -2.63 2.67 -17.45
CA ALA A 132 -2.61 2.65 -15.99
C ALA A 132 -2.35 4.05 -15.41
N ARG A 133 -1.40 4.80 -15.99
CA ARG A 133 -1.15 6.21 -15.64
C ARG A 133 -2.41 7.06 -15.81
N ASP A 134 -3.05 6.99 -16.98
CA ASP A 134 -4.21 7.83 -17.28
C ASP A 134 -5.40 7.49 -16.40
N PHE A 135 -5.61 6.20 -16.11
CA PHE A 135 -6.58 5.77 -15.11
C PHE A 135 -6.30 6.41 -13.75
N VAL A 136 -5.08 6.29 -13.22
CA VAL A 136 -4.71 6.85 -11.90
C VAL A 136 -4.89 8.37 -11.88
N LEU A 137 -4.45 9.08 -12.92
CA LEU A 137 -4.63 10.53 -13.06
C LEU A 137 -6.11 10.93 -13.04
N SER A 138 -6.98 10.21 -13.77
CA SER A 138 -8.42 10.47 -13.74
C SER A 138 -9.07 10.21 -12.37
N GLN A 139 -8.44 9.44 -11.47
CA GLN A 139 -8.96 9.26 -10.12
C GLN A 139 -8.66 10.46 -9.22
N PHE A 140 -7.58 11.21 -9.48
CA PHE A 140 -7.27 12.45 -8.76
C PHE A 140 -8.34 13.54 -9.00
N GLU A 141 -8.99 13.55 -10.17
CA GLU A 141 -10.08 14.49 -10.47
C GLU A 141 -11.34 14.28 -9.62
N LYS A 142 -11.44 13.15 -8.92
CA LYS A 142 -12.58 12.78 -8.08
C LYS A 142 -12.37 13.09 -6.59
N VAL A 143 -11.19 13.56 -6.21
CA VAL A 143 -10.74 13.69 -4.82
C VAL A 143 -10.84 15.11 -4.33
#